data_AF-A0A0Q8AG03-F1
#
_entry.id   AF-A0A0Q8AG03-F1
#
_cell.length_a   1.000
_cell.length_b   1.000
_cell.length_c   1.000
_cell.angle_alpha   90.00
_cell.angle_beta   90.00
_cell.angle_gamma   90.00
#
_symmetry.space_group_name_H-M   'P 1'
#
loop_
_entity.id
_entity.type
_entity.pdbx_description
1 polymer ?
#
loop_
_entity_poly.entity_id
_entity_poly.type
_entity_poly.pdbx_seq_one_letter_code
_entity_poly.pdbx_strand_id
1 'polypeptide(L)' 'MQLHQHGVDLVVTLLDAADQIEKLSQSELQNLLREAADVMADLLKRDVPEALGGRKVELPPAPSE' A
#
# COMPACT_ATOMS: atom_id res chain seq x y z
N MET A 1 11.35 -1.87 -15.20
CA MET A 1 11.93 -0.60 -14.70
C MET A 1 10.89 0.33 -14.08
N GLN A 2 9.68 0.45 -14.64
CA GLN A 2 8.65 1.40 -14.16
C GLN A 2 8.21 1.18 -12.70
N LEU A 3 7.98 -0.07 -12.26
CA LEU A 3 7.51 -0.34 -10.89
C LEU A 3 8.54 0.02 -9.80
N HIS A 4 9.84 -0.15 -10.09
CA HIS A 4 10.89 0.23 -9.14
C HIS A 4 10.96 1.75 -8.96
N GLN A 5 10.93 2.50 -10.07
CA GLN A 5 10.92 3.97 -10.00
C GLN A 5 9.66 4.49 -9.30
N HIS A 6 8.50 3.92 -9.63
CA HIS A 6 7.23 4.26 -8.97
C HIS A 6 7.28 4.00 -7.46
N GLY A 7 7.84 2.86 -7.04
CA GLY A 7 8.03 2.58 -5.61
C GLY A 7 8.96 3.56 -4.90
N VAL A 8 10.02 4.02 -5.57
CA VAL A 8 10.93 5.04 -5.02
C VAL A 8 10.21 6.38 -4.87
N ASP A 9 9.50 6.84 -5.90
CA ASP A 9 8.78 8.12 -5.89
C ASP A 9 7.70 8.15 -4.79
N LEU A 10 7.01 7.01 -4.60
CA LEU A 10 6.01 6.86 -3.56
C LEU A 10 6.61 6.87 -2.15
N VAL A 11 7.79 6.27 -1.95
CA VAL A 11 8.49 6.32 -0.67
C VAL A 11 8.89 7.75 -0.31
N VAL A 12 9.40 8.54 -1.27
CA VAL A 12 9.71 9.96 -1.04
C VAL A 12 8.45 10.73 -0.64
N THR A 13 7.35 10.50 -1.35
CA THR A 13 6.06 11.14 -1.05
C THR A 13 5.53 10.76 0.34
N LEU A 14 5.70 9.51 0.77
CA LEU A 14 5.32 9.05 2.11
C LEU A 14 6.17 9.69 3.21
N LEU A 15 7.46 9.89 2.98
CA LEU A 15 8.35 10.56 3.94
C LEU A 15 7.98 12.04 4.07
N ASP A 16 7.75 12.73 2.96
CA ASP A 16 7.29 14.12 2.96
C ASP A 16 5.93 14.27 3.65
N ALA A 17 5.02 13.31 3.44
CA ALA A 17 3.72 13.24 4.08
C ALA A 17 3.82 12.95 5.59
N ALA A 18 4.79 12.13 6.03
CA ALA A 18 5.01 11.84 7.43
C ALA A 18 5.54 13.06 8.19
N ASP A 19 6.40 13.87 7.55
CA ASP A 19 6.96 15.10 8.12
C ASP A 19 5.94 16.23 8.23
N GLN A 20 4.83 16.17 7.48
CA GLN A 20 3.82 17.22 7.41
C GLN A 20 2.40 16.67 7.54
N ILE A 21 2.22 15.62 8.33
CA ILE A 21 0.97 14.86 8.39
C ILE A 21 -0.23 15.70 8.84
N GLU A 22 0.01 16.71 9.67
CA GLU A 22 -1.00 17.66 10.15
C GLU A 22 -1.53 18.61 9.06
N LYS A 23 -0.83 18.71 7.93
CA LYS A 23 -1.25 19.53 6.78
C LYS A 23 -2.07 18.74 5.75
N LEU A 24 -2.14 17.42 5.91
CA LEU A 24 -2.89 16.55 5.00
C LEU A 24 -4.35 16.48 5.43
N SER A 25 -5.25 16.59 4.44
CA SER A 25 -6.63 16.19 4.66
C SER A 25 -6.72 14.68 4.89
N GLN A 26 -7.78 14.26 5.58
CA GLN A 26 -8.06 12.84 5.80
C GLN A 26 -8.16 12.06 4.48
N SER A 27 -8.71 12.68 3.42
CA SER A 27 -8.80 12.07 2.09
C SER A 27 -7.45 11.90 1.41
N GLU A 28 -6.54 12.88 1.52
CA GLU A 28 -5.19 12.79 0.96
C GLU A 28 -4.39 11.70 1.64
N LEU A 29 -4.46 11.62 2.97
CA LEU A 29 -3.81 10.56 3.73
C LEU A 29 -4.35 9.17 3.36
N GLN A 30 -5.68 9.02 3.22
CA GLN A 30 -6.28 7.75 2.80
C GLN A 30 -5.86 7.33 1.40
N ASN A 31 -5.80 8.27 0.44
CA ASN A 31 -5.37 7.99 -0.92
C ASN A 31 -3.91 7.55 -0.95
N LEU A 32 -3.04 8.26 -0.23
CA LEU A 32 -1.62 7.93 -0.14
C LEU A 32 -1.38 6.54 0.47
N LEU A 33 -2.13 6.18 1.52
CA LEU A 33 -2.05 4.85 2.13
C LEU A 33 -2.53 3.73 1.19
N ARG A 34 -3.56 4.00 0.37
CA ARG A 34 -4.05 3.04 -0.63
C ARG A 34 -3.02 2.84 -1.74
N GLU A 35 -2.44 3.92 -2.24
CA GLU A 35 -1.39 3.87 -3.25
C GLU A 35 -0.16 3.11 -2.74
N ALA A 36 0.25 3.36 -1.49
CA ALA A 36 1.31 2.61 -0.82
C ALA A 36 1.01 1.11 -0.76
N ALA A 37 -0.22 0.75 -0.37
CA ALA A 37 -0.64 -0.65 -0.30
C ALA A 37 -0.63 -1.34 -1.67
N ASP A 38 -1.10 -0.66 -2.72
CA ASP A 38 -1.17 -1.21 -4.08
C ASP A 38 0.24 -1.45 -4.65
N VAL A 39 1.15 -0.48 -4.52
CA VAL A 39 2.53 -0.63 -4.99
C VAL A 39 3.28 -1.69 -4.19
N MET A 40 3.07 -1.77 -2.87
CA MET A 40 3.63 -2.86 -2.05
C MET A 40 3.09 -4.23 -2.48
N ALA A 41 1.79 -4.35 -2.78
CA ALA A 41 1.21 -5.59 -3.27
C ALA A 41 1.83 -6.02 -4.60
N ASP A 42 2.08 -5.09 -5.51
CA ASP A 42 2.73 -5.36 -6.80
C ASP A 42 4.20 -5.75 -6.67
N LEU A 43 4.93 -5.15 -5.71
CA LEU A 43 6.29 -5.56 -5.38
C LEU A 43 6.31 -6.97 -4.75
N LEU A 44 5.41 -7.27 -3.82
CA LEU A 44 5.31 -8.58 -3.19
C LEU A 44 4.94 -9.67 -4.20
N LYS A 45 4.02 -9.41 -5.15
CA LYS A 45 3.69 -10.35 -6.23
C LYS A 45 4.91 -10.75 -7.07
N ARG A 46 5.90 -9.86 -7.20
CA ARG A 46 7.14 -10.15 -7.95
C ARG A 46 8.09 -11.07 -7.19
N ASP A 47 8.09 -10.98 -5.86
CA ASP A 47 9.02 -11.73 -5.00
C ASP A 47 8.38 -13.01 -4.40
N VAL A 48 7.10 -13.26 -4.68
CA VAL A 48 6.41 -14.52 -4.34
C VAL A 48 6.78 -15.58 -5.39
N PRO A 49 7.46 -16.68 -5.01
CA PRO A 49 7.52 -17.86 -5.87
C PRO A 49 6.07 -18.27 -6.18
N GLU A 50 5.75 -18.62 -7.44
CA GLU A 50 4.38 -18.97 -7.90
C GLU A 50 3.61 -19.95 -6.98
N ALA A 51 4.32 -20.67 -6.11
CA ALA A 51 3.82 -21.62 -5.12
C ALA A 51 2.90 -21.05 -4.00
N LEU A 52 2.76 -19.73 -3.80
CA LEU A 52 1.93 -19.17 -2.69
C LEU A 52 0.60 -18.53 -3.12
N GLY A 53 0.23 -18.58 -4.40
CA GLY A 53 -0.97 -17.91 -4.97
C GLY A 53 -2.35 -18.44 -4.56
N GLY A 54 -2.51 -19.01 -3.35
CA GLY A 54 -3.71 -19.75 -2.95
C GLY A 54 -4.41 -19.34 -1.65
N ARG A 55 -3.90 -18.39 -0.86
CA ARG A 55 -4.62 -17.94 0.35
C ARG A 55 -5.44 -16.68 0.07
N LYS A 56 -6.71 -16.88 -0.29
CA LYS A 56 -7.76 -15.88 -0.09
C LYS A 56 -7.70 -15.45 1.38
N VAL A 57 -7.39 -14.18 1.63
CA VAL A 57 -7.58 -13.59 2.95
C VAL A 57 -9.09 -13.46 3.15
N GLU A 58 -9.71 -14.45 3.79
CA GLU A 58 -11.07 -14.28 4.31
C GLU A 58 -10.99 -13.29 5.47
N LEU A 59 -11.58 -12.11 5.29
CA LEU A 59 -11.82 -11.23 6.42
C LEU A 59 -12.76 -11.95 7.40
N PRO A 60 -12.48 -11.91 8.71
CA PRO A 60 -13.43 -12.42 9.69
C PRO A 60 -14.75 -11.66 9.56
N PRO A 61 -15.90 -12.35 9.71
CA PRO A 61 -17.20 -11.69 9.60
C PRO A 61 -17.31 -10.57 10.65
N ALA A 62 -17.87 -9.44 10.22
CA ALA A 62 -18.10 -8.31 11.10
C ALA A 62 -18.91 -8.74 12.33
N PRO A 63 -18.57 -8.26 13.54
CA PRO A 63 -19.33 -8.59 14.74
C PRO A 63 -20.78 -8.14 14.55
N SER A 64 -21.71 -9.06 14.80
CA SER A 64 -23.13 -8.74 14.85
C SER A 64 -23.43 -7.97 16.13
N GLU A 65 -24.08 -6.82 16.01
CA GLU A 65 -24.59 -6.01 17.12
C GLU A 65 -25.65 -6.76 17.94
#